data_AF-A0A7C1A9H8-F1
#
_entry.id   AF-A0A7C1A9H8-F1
#
_cell.length_a   1.000
_cell.length_b   1.000
_cell.length_c   1.000
_cell.angle_alpha   90.00
_cell.angle_beta   90.00
_cell.angle_gamma   90.00
#
_symmetry.space_group_name_H-M   'P 1'
#
loop_
_entity.id
_entity.type
_entity.pdbx_description
1 polymer ?
#
loop_
_entity_poly.entity_id
_entity_poly.type
_entity_poly.pdbx_seq_one_letter_code
_entity_poly.pdbx_strand_id
1 'polypeptide(L)' 'MNSFVEIVHIFTLIIMIIAAFLAVVFRKLLPSVIALSVASLLLSLEFYLLHAPDVAIAEAAIGAGLTMAIFIFAIRGTR' A
#
# COMPACT_ATOMS: atom_id res chain seq x y z
N MET A 1 18.32 -16.11 -6.77
CA MET A 1 18.05 -15.34 -5.54
C MET A 1 18.10 -16.29 -4.35
N ASN A 2 18.38 -15.80 -3.14
CA ASN A 2 18.24 -16.63 -1.93
C ASN A 2 16.78 -17.05 -1.78
N SER A 3 16.52 -18.32 -1.48
CA SER A 3 15.15 -18.84 -1.25
C SER A 3 14.38 -18.04 -0.20
N PHE A 4 15.08 -17.42 0.75
CA PHE A 4 14.49 -16.49 1.72
C PHE A 4 13.82 -15.27 1.08
N VAL A 5 14.47 -14.65 0.08
CA VAL A 5 13.95 -13.45 -0.59
C VAL A 5 12.70 -13.78 -1.41
N GLU A 6 12.67 -14.95 -2.04
CA GLU A 6 11.49 -15.42 -2.80
C GLU A 6 10.28 -15.64 -1.88
N ILE A 7 10.49 -16.18 -0.68
CA ILE A 7 9.43 -16.35 0.33
C ILE A 7 8.88 -14.99 0.75
N VAL A 8 9.75 -14.00 0.98
CA VAL A 8 9.33 -12.63 1.34
C VAL A 8 8.51 -12.00 0.23
N HIS A 9 8.91 -12.14 -1.04
CA HIS A 9 8.14 -11.64 -2.18
C HIS A 9 6.73 -12.24 -2.24
N ILE A 10 6.63 -13.57 -2.21
CA ILE A 10 5.33 -14.25 -2.29
C ILE A 10 4.43 -13.83 -1.14
N PHE A 11 4.97 -13.76 0.08
CA PHE A 11 4.22 -13.35 1.25
C PHE A 11 3.72 -11.90 1.15
N THR A 12 4.58 -10.98 0.70
CA THR A 12 4.25 -9.56 0.51
C THR A 12 3.14 -9.40 -0.53
N LEU A 13 3.23 -10.10 -1.66
CA LEU A 13 2.20 -10.09 -2.70
C LEU A 13 0.85 -10.63 -2.21
N ILE A 14 0.85 -11.71 -1.42
CA ILE A 14 -0.39 -12.25 -0.83
C ILE A 14 -1.04 -11.22 0.09
N ILE A 15 -0.27 -10.60 0.99
CA ILE A 15 -0.81 -9.57 1.89
C ILE A 15 -1.30 -8.36 1.11
N MET A 16 -0.59 -7.95 0.05
CA MET A 16 -0.99 -6.84 -0.81
C MET A 16 -2.35 -7.09 -1.46
N ILE A 17 -2.58 -8.30 -1.99
CA ILE A 17 -3.87 -8.68 -2.57
C ILE A 17 -4.98 -8.62 -1.51
N ILE A 18 -4.72 -9.11 -0.30
CA ILE A 18 -5.68 -9.06 0.81
C ILE A 18 -5.99 -7.60 1.19
N ALA A 19 -4.97 -6.75 1.31
CA ALA A 19 -5.13 -5.33 1.63
C ALA A 19 -5.94 -4.59 0.55
N ALA A 20 -5.64 -4.84 -0.73
CA ALA A 20 -6.38 -4.28 -1.86
C ALA A 20 -7.84 -4.74 -1.88
N PHE A 21 -8.09 -6.02 -1.61
CA PHE A 21 -9.44 -6.55 -1.48
C PHE A 21 -10.22 -5.88 -0.33
N LEU A 22 -9.60 -5.75 0.85
CA LEU A 22 -10.19 -5.07 1.99
C LEU A 22 -10.50 -3.60 1.70
N ALA A 23 -9.64 -2.91 0.95
CA ALA A 23 -9.86 -1.52 0.55
C ALA A 23 -11.17 -1.34 -0.24
N VAL A 24 -11.54 -2.33 -1.07
CA VAL A 24 -12.78 -2.30 -1.86
C VAL A 24 -13.99 -2.79 -1.07
N VAL A 25 -13.82 -3.76 -0.18
CA VAL A 25 -14.94 -4.38 0.58
C VAL A 25 -15.41 -3.51 1.74
N PHE A 26 -14.55 -2.68 2.32
CA PHE A 26 -14.94 -1.83 3.45
C PHE A 26 -16.03 -0.82 3.05
N ARG A 27 -17.13 -0.81 3.82
CA ARG A 27 -18.25 0.13 3.62
C ARG A 27 -17.97 1.54 4.12
N LYS A 28 -17.01 1.68 5.05
CA LYS A 28 -16.63 2.98 5.61
C LYS A 28 -15.39 3.49 4.88
N LEU A 29 -15.47 4.73 4.38
CA LEU A 29 -14.40 5.36 3.60
C LEU A 29 -13.04 5.40 4.33
N LEU A 30 -13.04 5.64 5.65
CA LEU A 30 -11.80 5.73 6.42
C LEU A 30 -11.03 4.38 6.46
N PRO A 31 -11.63 3.25 6.90
CA PRO A 31 -11.01 1.94 6.76
C PRO A 31 -10.59 1.57 5.32
N SER A 32 -11.39 1.92 4.31
CA SER A 32 -11.04 1.67 2.90
C SER A 32 -9.73 2.36 2.50
N VAL A 33 -9.58 3.63 2.87
CA VAL A 33 -8.38 4.43 2.56
C VAL A 33 -7.16 3.94 3.33
N ILE A 34 -7.33 3.50 4.58
CA ILE A 34 -6.23 2.91 5.36
C ILE A 34 -5.75 1.61 4.71
N ALA A 35 -6.67 0.73 4.31
CA ALA A 35 -6.32 -0.51 3.61
C ALA A 35 -5.63 -0.24 2.26
N LEU A 36 -6.06 0.80 1.54
CA LEU A 36 -5.39 1.25 0.31
C LEU A 36 -3.96 1.74 0.58
N SER A 37 -3.75 2.54 1.64
CA SER A 37 -2.42 3.02 2.04
C SER A 37 -1.48 1.85 2.41
N VAL A 38 -1.99 0.84 3.11
CA VAL A 38 -1.24 -0.40 3.41
C VAL A 38 -0.86 -1.13 2.12
N ALA A 39 -1.76 -1.23 1.14
CA ALA A 39 -1.44 -1.84 -0.15
C ALA A 39 -0.32 -1.09 -0.89
N SER A 40 -0.35 0.26 -0.92
CA SER A 40 0.74 1.08 -1.49
C SER A 40 2.06 0.94 -0.73
N LEU A 41 2.02 0.80 0.61
CA LEU A 41 3.24 0.58 1.39
C LEU A 41 3.90 -0.76 1.05
N LEU A 42 3.11 -1.82 0.87
CA LEU A 42 3.60 -3.13 0.44
C LEU A 42 4.14 -3.10 -0.99
N LEU A 43 3.55 -2.29 -1.87
CA LEU A 43 4.08 -2.06 -3.21
C LEU A 43 5.44 -1.36 -3.19
N SER A 44 5.63 -0.36 -2.33
CA SER A 44 6.94 0.28 -2.12
C SER A 44 8.00 -0.72 -1.63
N LEU A 45 7.62 -1.64 -0.73
CA LEU A 45 8.49 -2.73 -0.29
C LEU A 45 8.89 -3.64 -1.46
N GLU A 46 7.96 -3.96 -2.36
CA GLU A 46 8.27 -4.73 -3.57
C GLU A 46 9.23 -4.02 -4.51
N PHE A 47 9.04 -2.71 -4.74
CA PHE A 47 10.00 -1.94 -5.55
C PHE A 47 11.40 -1.93 -4.95
N TYR A 48 11.49 -1.87 -3.61
CA TYR A 48 12.78 -1.97 -2.93
C TYR A 48 13.45 -3.33 -3.17
N LEU A 49 12.69 -4.43 -3.04
CA LEU A 49 13.19 -5.79 -3.27
C LEU A 49 13.58 -6.04 -4.74
N LEU A 50 12.89 -5.38 -5.68
CA LEU A 50 13.19 -5.40 -7.11
C LEU A 50 14.40 -4.52 -7.49
N HIS A 51 15.14 -3.98 -6.52
CA HIS A 51 16.28 -3.08 -6.72
C HIS A 51 15.92 -1.76 -7.44
N ALA A 52 14.68 -1.28 -7.26
CA ALA A 52 14.22 0.03 -7.75
C ALA A 52 14.02 1.01 -6.57
N PRO A 53 15.10 1.50 -5.92
CA PRO A 53 15.02 2.30 -4.71
C PRO A 53 14.38 3.67 -4.93
N ASP A 54 14.62 4.31 -6.07
CA ASP A 54 14.08 5.65 -6.36
C ASP A 54 12.55 5.61 -6.48
N VAL A 55 12.03 4.57 -7.13
CA VAL A 55 10.59 4.33 -7.27
C VAL A 55 9.98 3.93 -5.93
N ALA A 56 10.67 3.13 -5.12
CA ALA A 56 10.21 2.73 -3.79
C ALA A 56 10.00 3.94 -2.88
N ILE A 57 10.96 4.88 -2.83
CA ILE A 57 10.86 6.10 -2.03
C ILE A 57 9.70 6.98 -2.52
N ALA A 58 9.56 7.14 -3.83
CA ALA A 58 8.47 7.90 -4.42
C ALA A 58 7.09 7.30 -4.07
N GLU A 59 6.93 5.98 -4.20
CA GLU A 59 5.68 5.29 -3.88
C GLU A 59 5.35 5.34 -2.38
N ALA A 60 6.34 5.24 -1.48
CA ALA A 60 6.12 5.39 -0.05
C ALA A 60 5.62 6.80 0.29
N ALA A 61 6.23 7.83 -0.31
CA ALA A 61 5.85 9.22 -0.06
C ALA A 61 4.46 9.55 -0.64
N ILE A 62 4.20 9.14 -1.89
CA ILE A 62 2.98 9.51 -2.62
C ILE A 62 1.82 8.56 -2.29
N GLY A 63 2.01 7.25 -2.44
CA GLY A 63 0.97 6.24 -2.27
C GLY A 63 0.58 6.06 -0.81
N ALA A 64 1.55 5.73 0.06
CA ALA A 64 1.24 5.47 1.46
C ALA A 64 0.99 6.76 2.27
N GLY A 65 1.77 7.83 2.02
CA GLY A 65 1.69 9.09 2.75
C GLY A 65 0.67 10.10 2.22
N LEU A 66 0.97 10.69 1.06
CA LEU A 66 0.22 11.83 0.52
C LEU A 66 -1.22 11.47 0.14
N THR A 67 -1.41 10.37 -0.58
CA THR A 67 -2.73 9.90 -1.03
C THR A 67 -3.65 9.60 0.15
N MET A 68 -3.12 8.95 1.20
CA MET A 68 -3.86 8.71 2.44
C MET A 68 -4.29 10.03 3.09
N ALA A 69 -3.37 11.00 3.23
CA ALA A 69 -3.67 12.29 3.82
C ALA A 69 -4.77 13.02 3.04
N ILE A 70 -4.63 13.12 1.71
CA ILE A 70 -5.60 13.77 0.82
C ILE A 70 -6.98 13.13 0.97
N PHE A 71 -7.08 11.81 0.92
CA PHE A 71 -8.36 11.13 1.07
C PHE A 71 -8.98 11.35 2.45
N ILE A 72 -8.20 11.32 3.53
CA ILE A 72 -8.70 11.61 4.88
C ILE A 72 -9.26 13.03 4.96
N PHE A 73 -8.55 14.02 4.39
CA PHE A 73 -9.04 15.40 4.32
C PHE A 73 -10.33 15.52 3.49
N ALA A 74 -10.39 14.87 2.34
CA ALA A 74 -11.58 14.86 1.49
C ALA A 74 -12.79 14.23 2.22
N ILE A 75 -12.60 13.08 2.88
CA ILE A 75 -13.66 12.40 3.65
C ILE A 75 -14.18 13.32 4.77
N ARG A 76 -13.28 14.05 5.45
CA ARG A 76 -13.67 15.03 6.48
C ARG A 76 -14.53 16.17 5.91
N GLY A 77 -14.31 16.58 4.67
CA GLY A 77 -15.10 17.62 4.00
C GLY A 77 -16.45 17.13 3.46
N THR A 78 -16.70 15.81 3.43
CA THR A 78 -17.98 15.23 2.98
C THR A 78 -18.94 14.87 4.12
N ARG A 79 -18.53 15.10 5.37
CA ARG A 79 -19.36 14.93 6.56
C ARG A 79 -19.87 16.26 7.08
#